data_AF-A0A538NZA8-F1
#
_entry.id   AF-A0A538NZA8-F1
#
_cell.length_a   1.000
_cell.length_b   1.000
_cell.length_c   1.000
_cell.angle_alpha   90.00
_cell.angle_beta   90.00
_cell.angle_gamma   90.00
#
_symmetry.space_group_name_H-M   'P 1'
#
loop_
_entity.id
_entity.type
_entity.pdbx_description
1 polymer ?
#
loop_
_entity_poly.entity_id
_entity_poly.type
_entity_poly.pdbx_seq_one_letter_code
_entity_poly.pdbx_strand_id
1 'polypeptide(L)'
;MSILPIIVSLILLSQVAVNAKTANANWYSPNGSIGTNQNYLRQSDITSSNVQNLQVKWIFPVPAAPKLYTGAEGVMTTPSLVSGIAYFITNYNLLVATDARDGHVIWSKNLPVMTFAGKNITFAHYHAIWFSTQIRNAPLVWVNSGNYTVFARAPRVRIPPEASSRASM
;
A
#
# COMPACT_ATOMS: atom_id res chain seq x y z
N MET A 1 65.00 -22.59 16.44
CA MET A 1 64.42 -21.64 15.47
C MET A 1 63.30 -22.41 14.76
N SER A 2 62.02 -22.07 14.75
CA SER A 2 61.27 -20.89 15.21
C SER A 2 59.82 -21.33 15.51
N ILE A 3 59.14 -20.47 16.25
CA ILE A 3 57.86 -20.67 16.94
C ILE A 3 56.68 -20.40 15.99
N LEU A 4 55.57 -21.09 16.24
CA LEU A 4 54.18 -20.90 15.78
C LEU A 4 53.81 -19.45 15.37
N PRO A 5 52.82 -19.23 14.46
CA PRO A 5 51.45 -19.23 14.99
C PRO A 5 50.28 -19.57 14.01
N ILE A 6 49.26 -20.24 14.58
CA ILE A 6 47.88 -19.73 14.69
C ILE A 6 46.90 -19.86 13.49
N ILE A 7 45.82 -20.63 13.74
CA ILE A 7 44.42 -20.15 13.73
C ILE A 7 44.02 -19.23 12.54
N VAL A 8 44.16 -19.69 11.29
CA VAL A 8 43.55 -18.98 10.13
C VAL A 8 42.57 -19.85 9.33
N SER A 9 42.28 -21.09 9.76
CA SER A 9 41.18 -21.88 9.14
C SER A 9 39.80 -21.58 9.71
N LEU A 10 39.64 -20.58 10.59
CA LEU A 10 38.39 -20.29 11.30
C LEU A 10 37.85 -18.86 11.13
N ILE A 11 38.19 -18.16 10.05
CA ILE A 11 37.61 -16.84 9.73
C ILE A 11 37.30 -16.74 8.23
N LEU A 12 36.49 -17.64 7.72
CA LEU A 12 35.75 -17.43 6.47
C LEU A 12 34.32 -18.01 6.62
N LEU A 13 33.73 -17.87 7.80
CA LEU A 13 32.30 -17.58 7.85
C LEU A 13 32.18 -16.17 7.32
N SER A 14 32.13 -16.08 5.99
CA SER A 14 31.53 -14.97 5.29
C SER A 14 30.32 -14.56 6.10
N GLN A 15 30.40 -13.40 6.74
CA GLN A 15 29.20 -12.66 7.02
C GLN A 15 28.60 -12.39 5.64
N VAL A 16 27.77 -13.32 5.18
CA VAL A 16 26.56 -12.92 4.51
C VAL A 16 25.82 -12.16 5.59
N ALA A 17 26.24 -10.90 5.80
CA ALA A 17 25.28 -9.87 6.05
C ALA A 17 24.31 -10.07 4.90
N VAL A 18 23.23 -10.80 5.19
CA VAL A 18 22.02 -10.70 4.43
C VAL A 18 21.66 -9.24 4.67
N ASN A 19 22.27 -8.37 3.87
CA ASN A 19 21.64 -7.15 3.43
C ASN A 19 20.38 -7.68 2.76
N ALA A 20 19.37 -7.94 3.57
CA ALA A 20 18.00 -7.95 3.16
C ALA A 20 17.78 -6.52 2.71
N LYS A 21 18.27 -6.26 1.50
CA LYS A 21 18.00 -5.11 0.67
C LYS A 21 16.50 -4.94 0.83
N THR A 22 16.13 -3.90 1.57
CA THR A 22 14.79 -3.50 1.97
C THR A 22 13.73 -4.35 1.30
N ALA A 23 13.03 -5.19 2.08
CA ALA A 23 11.80 -5.80 1.58
C ALA A 23 11.01 -4.67 0.93
N ASN A 24 10.71 -4.81 -0.36
CA ASN A 24 9.99 -3.79 -1.11
C ASN A 24 8.78 -3.40 -0.26
N ALA A 25 8.74 -2.16 0.23
CA ALA A 25 7.84 -1.70 1.30
C ALA A 25 6.43 -1.49 0.76
N ASN A 26 5.91 -2.53 0.10
CA ASN A 26 4.62 -2.56 -0.54
C ASN A 26 3.60 -3.16 0.43
N TRP A 27 2.47 -2.48 0.55
CA TRP A 27 1.29 -2.87 1.29
C TRP A 27 0.16 -3.12 0.29
N TYR A 28 0.07 -4.36 -0.20
CA TYR A 28 -0.81 -4.73 -1.32
C TYR A 28 -2.28 -4.94 -0.93
N SER A 29 -2.55 -5.33 0.32
CA SER A 29 -3.88 -5.73 0.76
C SER A 29 -4.20 -5.11 2.13
N PRO A 30 -5.47 -5.13 2.56
CA PRO A 30 -5.77 -4.94 3.97
C PRO A 30 -4.91 -5.88 4.80
N ASN A 31 -4.42 -5.39 5.93
CA ASN A 31 -3.58 -6.15 6.85
C ASN A 31 -2.21 -6.61 6.32
N GLY A 32 -1.72 -6.01 5.23
CA GLY A 32 -0.32 -6.07 4.77
C GLY A 32 0.02 -7.32 3.97
N SER A 33 -0.03 -8.49 4.61
CA SER A 33 0.40 -9.75 4.02
C SER A 33 -0.79 -10.50 3.42
N ILE A 34 -0.80 -10.69 2.10
CA ILE A 34 -1.78 -11.55 1.42
C ILE A 34 -1.65 -12.97 2.01
N GLY A 35 -2.76 -13.54 2.47
CA GLY A 35 -2.83 -14.91 3.00
C GLY A 35 -2.58 -15.03 4.51
N THR A 36 -1.77 -14.15 5.12
CA THR A 36 -1.47 -14.25 6.57
C THR A 36 -2.01 -13.09 7.40
N ASN A 37 -2.39 -11.95 6.80
CA ASN A 37 -3.01 -10.79 7.47
C ASN A 37 -2.26 -10.31 8.72
N GLN A 38 -0.93 -10.36 8.70
CA GLN A 38 -0.10 -10.16 9.90
C GLN A 38 0.02 -8.71 10.38
N ASN A 39 -0.47 -7.74 9.61
CA ASN A 39 -0.26 -6.32 9.90
C ASN A 39 1.22 -5.98 10.10
N TYR A 40 2.11 -6.68 9.40
CA TYR A 40 3.54 -6.62 9.63
C TYR A 40 4.32 -6.55 8.32
N LEU A 41 5.23 -5.59 8.23
CA LEU A 41 6.28 -5.54 7.22
C LEU A 41 7.63 -5.50 7.93
N ARG A 42 8.58 -6.28 7.42
CA ARG A 42 9.95 -6.28 7.95
C ARG A 42 10.71 -5.06 7.41
N GLN A 43 10.71 -3.97 8.19
CA GLN A 43 11.51 -2.78 7.98
C GLN A 43 12.29 -2.41 9.24
N SER A 44 13.40 -1.70 9.08
CA SER A 44 14.28 -1.30 10.19
C SER A 44 14.71 0.17 10.13
N ASP A 45 14.11 0.97 9.24
CA ASP A 45 14.45 2.40 9.08
C ASP A 45 13.98 3.22 10.30
N ILE A 46 12.83 2.85 10.87
CA ILE A 46 12.28 3.41 12.10
C ILE A 46 12.42 2.36 13.21
N THR A 47 13.01 2.75 14.33
CA THR A 47 13.32 1.92 15.48
C THR A 47 12.89 2.59 16.78
N SER A 48 12.89 1.85 17.89
CA SER A 48 12.63 2.41 19.23
C SER A 48 13.63 3.50 19.65
N SER A 49 14.82 3.54 19.05
CA SER A 49 15.85 4.53 19.36
C SER A 49 15.77 5.80 18.52
N ASN A 50 14.98 5.83 17.43
CA ASN A 50 14.86 7.00 16.56
C ASN A 50 13.41 7.50 16.35
N VAL A 51 12.39 6.76 16.81
CA VAL A 51 10.97 7.09 16.64
C VAL A 51 10.61 8.48 17.18
N GLN A 52 11.30 8.96 18.21
CA GLN A 52 11.12 10.28 18.80
C GLN A 52 11.49 11.44 17.85
N ASN A 53 12.24 11.16 16.79
CA ASN A 53 12.67 12.15 15.81
C ASN A 53 11.72 12.26 14.60
N LEU A 54 10.62 11.49 14.58
CA LEU A 54 9.67 11.53 13.47
C LEU A 54 8.97 12.87 13.36
N GLN A 55 8.80 13.33 12.12
CA GLN A 55 8.09 14.55 11.78
C GLN A 55 7.09 14.28 10.66
N VAL A 56 6.02 15.06 10.63
CA VAL A 56 5.07 15.04 9.52
C VAL A 56 5.78 15.54 8.26
N LYS A 57 5.84 14.71 7.23
CA LYS A 57 6.45 15.08 5.94
C LYS A 57 5.48 15.83 5.03
N TRP A 58 4.22 15.40 5.00
CA TRP A 58 3.16 16.01 4.20
C TRP A 58 1.80 15.67 4.79
N ILE A 59 0.80 16.46 4.42
CA ILE A 59 -0.62 16.24 4.76
C ILE A 59 -1.40 16.31 3.46
N PHE A 60 -2.24 15.31 3.21
CA PHE A 60 -3.18 15.32 2.10
C PHE A 60 -4.55 15.84 2.58
N PRO A 61 -5.02 17.00 2.10
CA PRO A 61 -6.35 17.51 2.44
C PRO A 61 -7.40 16.70 1.68
N VAL A 62 -8.08 15.79 2.37
CA VAL A 62 -9.21 15.06 1.80
C VAL A 62 -10.28 16.08 1.37
N PRO A 63 -10.72 16.08 0.10
CA PRO A 63 -11.74 17.03 -0.37
C PRO A 63 -13.03 16.95 0.44
N ALA A 64 -13.84 18.00 0.40
CA ALA A 64 -15.20 17.93 0.93
C ALA A 64 -16.05 16.97 0.10
N ALA A 65 -16.99 16.29 0.75
CA ALA A 65 -17.95 15.45 0.04
C ALA A 65 -18.86 16.28 -0.90
N PRO A 66 -19.38 15.69 -1.98
CA PRO A 66 -20.42 16.33 -2.79
C PRO A 66 -21.63 16.71 -1.92
N LYS A 67 -22.29 17.82 -2.22
CA LYS A 67 -23.42 18.36 -1.41
C LYS A 67 -24.56 17.37 -1.11
N LEU A 68 -24.76 16.37 -1.97
CA LEU A 68 -25.81 15.36 -1.81
C LEU A 68 -25.41 14.20 -0.88
N TYR A 69 -24.14 14.17 -0.45
CA TYR A 69 -23.64 13.20 0.50
C TYR A 69 -24.04 13.60 1.92
N THR A 70 -24.66 12.68 2.65
CA THR A 70 -25.19 12.93 4.00
C THR A 70 -24.51 12.07 5.07
N GLY A 71 -23.43 11.37 4.71
CA GLY A 71 -22.67 10.52 5.62
C GLY A 71 -21.49 11.23 6.26
N ALA A 72 -20.71 10.50 7.07
CA ALA A 72 -19.45 11.00 7.59
C ALA A 72 -18.40 11.13 6.48
N GLU A 73 -17.66 12.23 6.46
CA GLU A 73 -16.58 12.45 5.48
C GLU A 73 -15.26 11.85 5.95
N GLY A 74 -14.39 11.50 4.99
CA GLY A 74 -13.06 10.96 5.28
C GLY A 74 -12.69 9.78 4.40
N VAL A 75 -11.61 9.11 4.79
CA VAL A 75 -11.08 7.88 4.17
C VAL A 75 -11.49 6.70 5.03
N MET A 76 -12.03 5.65 4.41
CA MET A 76 -12.58 4.50 5.16
C MET A 76 -11.66 3.28 5.22
N THR A 77 -10.71 3.18 4.29
CA THR A 77 -9.87 2.00 4.12
C THR A 77 -8.42 2.31 4.51
N THR A 78 -7.72 1.34 5.09
CA THR A 78 -6.25 1.36 5.16
C THR A 78 -5.70 1.57 3.75
N PRO A 79 -4.89 2.62 3.50
CA PRO A 79 -4.33 2.85 2.18
C PRO A 79 -3.49 1.67 1.71
N SER A 80 -3.58 1.34 0.42
CA SER A 80 -2.61 0.43 -0.21
C SER A 80 -1.43 1.27 -0.71
N LEU A 81 -0.21 0.86 -0.38
CA LEU A 81 1.01 1.56 -0.78
C LEU A 81 1.81 0.62 -1.69
N VAL A 82 1.91 0.90 -2.98
CA VAL A 82 2.63 0.03 -3.90
C VAL A 82 3.49 0.86 -4.84
N SER A 83 4.79 0.56 -4.88
CA SER A 83 5.77 1.23 -5.74
C SER A 83 5.79 2.75 -5.56
N GLY A 84 5.67 3.20 -4.31
CA GLY A 84 5.66 4.62 -3.97
C GLY A 84 4.35 5.35 -4.29
N ILE A 85 3.28 4.64 -4.66
CA ILE A 85 1.95 5.22 -4.87
C ILE A 85 1.01 4.76 -3.76
N ALA A 86 0.39 5.72 -3.07
CA ALA A 86 -0.64 5.46 -2.07
C ALA A 86 -2.03 5.53 -2.72
N TYR A 87 -2.82 4.49 -2.52
CA TYR A 87 -4.20 4.37 -3.01
C TYR A 87 -5.16 4.33 -1.82
N PHE A 88 -6.17 5.18 -1.85
CA PHE A 88 -7.22 5.21 -0.84
C PHE A 88 -8.53 5.68 -1.43
N ILE A 89 -9.63 5.37 -0.74
CA ILE A 89 -10.97 5.76 -1.16
C ILE A 89 -11.72 6.48 -0.04
N THR A 90 -12.43 7.54 -0.41
CA THR A 90 -13.26 8.30 0.52
C THR A 90 -14.64 7.67 0.70
N ASN A 91 -15.30 8.04 1.79
CA ASN A 91 -16.67 7.60 2.12
C ASN A 91 -17.72 8.03 1.09
N TYR A 92 -17.35 8.92 0.15
CA TYR A 92 -18.18 9.47 -0.91
C TYR A 92 -17.68 9.08 -2.32
N ASN A 93 -17.06 7.90 -2.45
CA ASN A 93 -16.71 7.26 -3.73
C ASN A 93 -15.55 7.89 -4.51
N LEU A 94 -14.74 8.76 -3.90
CA LEU A 94 -13.56 9.32 -4.55
C LEU A 94 -12.36 8.38 -4.33
N LEU A 95 -11.97 7.64 -5.37
CA LEU A 95 -10.74 6.86 -5.38
C LEU A 95 -9.57 7.76 -5.78
N VAL A 96 -8.54 7.81 -4.94
CA VAL A 96 -7.38 8.69 -5.12
C VAL A 96 -6.10 7.87 -5.17
N ALA A 97 -5.19 8.27 -6.05
CA ALA A 97 -3.80 7.82 -6.06
C ALA A 97 -2.88 9.04 -5.86
N THR A 98 -2.04 8.99 -4.83
CA THR A 98 -1.05 10.02 -4.54
C THR A 98 0.37 9.45 -4.61
N ASP A 99 1.33 10.30 -4.94
CA ASP A 99 2.74 9.95 -4.75
C ASP A 99 3.06 9.98 -3.25
N ALA A 100 3.62 8.90 -2.72
CA ALA A 100 3.89 8.76 -1.29
C ALA A 100 5.03 9.67 -0.81
N ARG A 101 5.82 10.25 -1.72
CA ARG A 101 6.98 11.09 -1.36
C ARG A 101 6.55 12.48 -0.88
N ASP A 102 5.52 13.04 -1.50
CA ASP A 102 5.07 14.43 -1.31
C ASP A 102 3.55 14.60 -1.20
N GLY A 103 2.76 13.54 -1.42
CA GLY A 103 1.30 13.56 -1.30
C GLY A 103 0.58 14.15 -2.52
N HIS A 104 1.26 14.50 -3.61
CA HIS A 104 0.58 15.06 -4.78
C HIS A 104 -0.34 14.02 -5.45
N VAL A 105 -1.47 14.48 -5.98
CA VAL A 105 -2.43 13.61 -6.68
C VAL A 105 -1.88 13.25 -8.05
N ILE A 106 -1.63 11.96 -8.27
CA ILE A 106 -1.28 11.41 -9.58
C ILE A 106 -2.55 11.30 -10.42
N TRP A 107 -3.62 10.77 -9.82
CA TRP A 107 -4.95 10.74 -10.42
C TRP A 107 -6.02 10.59 -9.33
N SER A 108 -7.24 10.99 -9.68
CA SER A 108 -8.44 10.68 -8.91
C SER A 108 -9.56 10.17 -9.83
N LYS A 109 -10.57 9.52 -9.25
CA LYS A 109 -11.76 9.06 -9.97
C LYS A 109 -12.93 8.92 -9.02
N ASN A 110 -14.02 9.59 -9.34
CA ASN A 110 -15.32 9.26 -8.77
C ASN A 110 -15.75 7.90 -9.31
N LEU A 111 -15.94 6.95 -8.40
CA LEU A 111 -16.61 5.70 -8.71
C LEU A 111 -18.11 5.96 -8.88
N PRO A 112 -18.82 5.17 -9.70
CA PRO A 112 -20.26 5.28 -9.85
C PRO A 112 -20.99 5.28 -8.52
N VAL A 113 -22.05 6.08 -8.42
CA VAL A 113 -23.00 5.99 -7.31
C VAL A 113 -23.58 4.58 -7.31
N MET A 114 -23.60 3.96 -6.14
CA MET A 114 -24.09 2.62 -5.97
C MET A 114 -25.60 2.58 -6.13
N THR A 115 -26.11 1.58 -6.84
CA THR A 115 -27.56 1.35 -6.98
C THR A 115 -27.91 0.01 -6.37
N PHE A 116 -28.94 -0.04 -5.53
CA PHE A 116 -29.50 -1.26 -4.98
C PHE A 116 -31.02 -1.24 -5.13
N ALA A 117 -31.58 -2.30 -5.72
CA ALA A 117 -33.00 -2.39 -6.04
C ALA A 117 -33.57 -1.13 -6.76
N GLY A 118 -32.81 -0.57 -7.70
CA GLY A 118 -33.20 0.62 -8.47
C GLY A 118 -33.10 1.95 -7.73
N LYS A 119 -32.64 1.97 -6.46
CA LYS A 119 -32.43 3.18 -5.68
C LYS A 119 -30.94 3.49 -5.56
N ASN A 120 -30.59 4.76 -5.73
CA ASN A 120 -29.23 5.23 -5.47
C ASN A 120 -28.96 5.22 -3.98
N ILE A 121 -27.91 4.52 -3.57
CA ILE A 121 -27.36 4.59 -2.22
C ILE A 121 -26.38 5.75 -2.21
N THR A 122 -26.73 6.79 -1.47
CA THR A 122 -25.94 8.03 -1.37
C THR A 122 -24.77 7.91 -0.41
N PHE A 123 -24.78 6.91 0.49
CA PHE A 123 -23.67 6.59 1.37
C PHE A 123 -22.86 5.41 0.84
N ALA A 124 -21.53 5.50 0.91
CA ALA A 124 -20.65 4.40 0.56
C ALA A 124 -19.97 3.79 1.77
N HIS A 125 -19.79 2.47 1.73
CA HIS A 125 -19.11 1.71 2.76
C HIS A 125 -18.15 0.71 2.09
N TYR A 126 -16.86 0.98 2.21
CA TYR A 126 -15.73 0.20 1.67
C TYR A 126 -14.95 -0.55 2.75
N HIS A 127 -14.99 -1.88 2.75
CA HIS A 127 -14.23 -2.65 3.75
C HIS A 127 -12.73 -2.72 3.45
N ALA A 128 -12.35 -2.58 2.18
CA ALA A 128 -11.00 -2.86 1.75
C ALA A 128 -10.66 -2.24 0.38
N ILE A 129 -9.38 -1.91 0.23
CA ILE A 129 -8.73 -1.67 -1.06
C ILE A 129 -7.60 -2.70 -1.23
N TRP A 130 -7.50 -3.28 -2.42
CA TRP A 130 -6.50 -4.28 -2.76
C TRP A 130 -5.76 -3.85 -4.03
N PHE A 131 -4.50 -4.24 -4.12
CA PHE A 131 -3.68 -4.03 -5.28
C PHE A 131 -3.13 -5.36 -5.79
N SER A 132 -3.23 -5.61 -7.09
CA SER A 132 -2.65 -6.79 -7.72
C SER A 132 -2.10 -6.45 -9.09
N THR A 133 -0.94 -7.02 -9.43
CA THR A 133 -0.37 -7.04 -10.78
C THR A 133 -0.58 -8.38 -11.49
N GLN A 134 -1.09 -9.38 -10.77
CA GLN A 134 -1.18 -10.76 -11.26
C GLN A 134 -2.40 -10.97 -12.16
N ILE A 135 -3.43 -10.12 -12.03
CA ILE A 135 -4.66 -10.25 -12.81
C ILE A 135 -4.51 -9.47 -14.12
N ARG A 136 -4.59 -10.19 -15.25
CA ARG A 136 -4.44 -9.65 -16.62
C ARG A 136 -3.06 -9.00 -16.89
N ASN A 137 -2.04 -9.36 -16.12
CA ASN A 137 -0.68 -8.79 -16.23
C ASN A 137 -0.67 -7.26 -16.21
N ALA A 138 -1.59 -6.65 -15.47
CA ALA A 138 -1.73 -5.21 -15.36
C ALA A 138 -1.90 -4.82 -13.89
N PRO A 139 -1.36 -3.66 -13.46
CA PRO A 139 -1.64 -3.16 -12.13
C PRO A 139 -3.14 -2.85 -12.02
N LEU A 140 -3.79 -3.40 -11.00
CA LEU A 140 -5.20 -3.24 -10.76
C LEU A 140 -5.43 -2.90 -9.29
N VAL A 141 -6.09 -1.77 -9.08
CA VAL A 141 -6.65 -1.37 -7.78
C VAL A 141 -8.08 -1.89 -7.72
N TRP A 142 -8.35 -2.73 -6.73
CA TRP A 142 -9.65 -3.35 -6.47
C TRP A 142 -10.27 -2.72 -5.24
N VAL A 143 -11.54 -2.36 -5.34
CA VAL A 143 -12.30 -1.81 -4.23
C VAL A 143 -13.63 -2.56 -4.15
N ASN A 144 -13.95 -3.07 -2.96
CA ASN A 144 -15.23 -3.73 -2.69
C ASN A 144 -16.09 -2.84 -1.78
N SER A 145 -17.31 -2.59 -2.21
CA SER A 145 -18.32 -1.87 -1.45
C SER A 145 -19.35 -2.82 -0.81
N GLY A 146 -19.98 -2.37 0.27
CA GLY A 146 -20.98 -3.11 1.05
C GLY A 146 -22.27 -3.47 0.30
N ASN A 147 -22.42 -3.04 -0.96
CA ASN A 147 -23.52 -3.45 -1.84
C ASN A 147 -23.10 -4.54 -2.86
N TYR A 148 -22.02 -5.27 -2.60
CA TYR A 148 -21.47 -6.33 -3.46
C TYR A 148 -20.93 -5.85 -4.82
N THR A 149 -20.70 -4.55 -4.99
CA THR A 149 -20.02 -4.03 -6.19
C THR A 149 -18.51 -4.10 -6.04
N VAL A 150 -17.83 -4.51 -7.10
CA VAL A 150 -16.37 -4.56 -7.18
C VAL A 150 -15.90 -3.67 -8.32
N PHE A 151 -15.04 -2.70 -8.01
CA PHE A 151 -14.41 -1.85 -9.01
C PHE A 151 -12.96 -2.26 -9.19
N ALA A 152 -12.53 -2.43 -10.45
CA ALA A 152 -11.13 -2.67 -10.80
C ALA A 152 -10.65 -1.56 -11.75
N ARG A 153 -9.56 -0.87 -11.39
CA ARG A 153 -8.98 0.18 -12.24
C ARG A 153 -7.48 -0.02 -12.44
N ALA A 154 -7.05 0.08 -13.71
CA ALA A 154 -5.65 0.18 -14.05
C ALA A 154 -5.10 1.61 -13.84
N PRO A 155 -4.03 1.79 -13.04
CA PRO A 155 -3.27 3.04 -13.03
C PRO A 155 -2.73 3.34 -14.43
N ARG A 156 -2.83 4.59 -14.89
CA ARG A 156 -2.24 5.01 -16.18
C ARG A 156 -0.73 5.29 -16.11
N VAL A 157 -0.11 5.08 -14.94
CA VAL A 157 1.33 5.29 -14.73
C VAL A 157 2.07 3.97 -14.86
N ARG A 158 3.19 3.97 -15.58
CA ARG A 158 4.08 2.81 -15.71
C ARG A 158 4.68 2.50 -14.33
N ILE A 159 4.28 1.38 -13.73
CA ILE A 159 4.87 0.90 -12.48
C ILE A 159 6.24 0.28 -12.82
N PRO A 160 7.33 0.65 -12.12
CA PRO A 160 8.64 0.06 -12.36
C PRO A 160 8.63 -1.48 -12.21
N PRO A 161 9.43 -2.22 -12.99
CA PRO A 161 9.40 -3.69 -13.02
C PRO A 161 9.69 -4.39 -11.68
N GLU A 162 10.31 -3.71 -10.71
CA GLU A 162 10.69 -4.31 -9.44
C GLU A 162 9.50 -4.71 -8.54
N ALA A 163 8.28 -4.31 -8.88
CA ALA A 163 7.06 -4.70 -8.18
C ALA A 163 6.51 -6.09 -8.56
N SER A 164 7.05 -6.74 -9.60
CA SER A 164 6.45 -7.94 -10.19
C SER A 164 7.07 -9.27 -9.76
N SER A 165 8.13 -9.31 -8.93
CA SER A 165 8.96 -10.52 -8.82
C SER A 165 8.88 -11.33 -7.52
N ARG A 166 8.12 -10.94 -6.48
CA ARG A 166 8.12 -11.70 -5.20
C ARG A 166 6.80 -11.77 -4.46
N ALA A 167 5.73 -12.10 -5.16
CA ALA A 167 4.50 -12.62 -4.53
C ALA A 167 4.39 -14.16 -4.72
N SER A 168 5.53 -14.84 -4.78
CA SER A 168 5.63 -16.30 -4.76
C SER A 168 6.10 -16.73 -3.38
N MET A 169 5.15 -16.93 -2.47
CA MET A 169 5.08 -17.95 -1.40
C MET A 169 3.86 -17.68 -0.53
#